data_AF-A0A426QTR3-F1
#
_entry.id   AF-A0A426QTR3-F1
#
_cell.length_a   1.000
_cell.length_b   1.000
_cell.length_c   1.000
_cell.angle_alpha   90.00
_cell.angle_beta   90.00
_cell.angle_gamma   90.00
#
_symmetry.space_group_name_H-M   'P 1'
#
loop_
_entity.id
_entity.type
_entity.pdbx_description
1 polymer ?
#
loop_
_entity_poly.entity_id
_entity_poly.type
_entity_poly.pdbx_seq_one_letter_code
_entity_poly.pdbx_strand_id
1 'polypeptide(L)'
;MMNPHSTSWDYVAAMFSYEFQGGGIDYDTLETLHRGDVHEWVEALEHSGLFDRPTIADAEAQWKHRPRLLLDILLLDADEMTRKRCDMAWSSLDRLAPFAQSG
;
A
#
# COMPACT_ATOMS: atom_id res chain seq x y z
N MET A 1 -6.08 18.80 9.36
CA MET A 1 -5.83 17.71 10.33
C MET A 1 -6.96 16.72 10.14
N MET A 2 -6.79 15.76 9.22
CA MET A 2 -7.83 14.79 8.89
C MET A 2 -8.01 13.81 10.05
N ASN A 3 -9.21 13.73 10.61
CA ASN A 3 -9.71 12.64 11.45
C ASN A 3 -11.25 12.62 11.34
N PRO A 4 -11.79 11.93 10.32
CA PRO A 4 -12.73 10.83 10.61
C PRO A 4 -12.46 9.48 9.87
N HIS A 5 -11.20 9.14 9.56
CA HIS A 5 -10.87 8.08 8.56
C HIS A 5 -10.40 6.70 9.09
N SER A 6 -10.48 6.35 10.38
CA SER A 6 -10.04 5.00 10.79
C SER A 6 -10.86 3.91 10.11
N THR A 7 -12.19 3.96 10.21
CA THR A 7 -13.05 2.89 9.71
C THR A 7 -12.91 2.64 8.21
N SER A 8 -12.78 3.70 7.40
CA SER A 8 -12.64 3.57 5.95
C SER A 8 -11.35 2.86 5.54
N TRP A 9 -10.23 3.19 6.15
CA TRP A 9 -8.96 2.53 5.86
C TRP A 9 -8.86 1.15 6.50
N ASP A 10 -9.54 0.92 7.62
CA ASP A 10 -9.71 -0.42 8.21
C ASP A 10 -10.41 -1.36 7.21
N TYR A 11 -11.44 -0.88 6.48
CA TYR A 11 -12.09 -1.68 5.42
C TYR A 11 -11.15 -1.98 4.24
N VAL A 12 -10.27 -1.04 3.90
CA VAL A 12 -9.27 -1.22 2.84
C VAL A 12 -8.24 -2.27 3.26
N ALA A 13 -7.71 -2.15 4.48
CA ALA A 13 -6.81 -3.15 5.06
C ALA A 13 -7.47 -4.54 5.11
N ALA A 14 -8.73 -4.62 5.55
CA ALA A 14 -9.48 -5.86 5.60
C ALA A 14 -9.78 -6.47 4.22
N MET A 15 -10.11 -5.66 3.20
CA MET A 15 -10.29 -6.15 1.83
C MET A 15 -8.99 -6.75 1.29
N PHE A 16 -7.87 -6.07 1.50
CA PHE A 16 -6.60 -6.50 0.97
C PHE A 16 -5.93 -7.59 1.80
N SER A 17 -6.33 -7.78 3.07
CA SER A 17 -5.84 -8.85 3.97
C SER A 17 -5.97 -10.26 3.37
N TYR A 18 -6.87 -10.47 2.40
CA TYR A 18 -6.98 -11.74 1.68
C TYR A 18 -5.79 -12.04 0.77
N GLU A 19 -5.16 -11.01 0.18
CA GLU A 19 -3.92 -11.13 -0.60
C GLU A 19 -2.73 -11.57 0.27
N PHE A 20 -2.86 -11.48 1.60
CA PHE A 20 -1.83 -11.88 2.58
C PHE A 20 -1.99 -13.33 3.05
N GLN A 21 -3.17 -13.93 2.91
CA GLN A 21 -3.48 -15.27 3.40
C GLN A 21 -2.99 -16.35 2.44
N GLY A 22 -1.68 -16.59 2.44
CA GLY A 22 -1.05 -17.66 1.66
C GLY A 22 0.48 -17.57 1.57
N GLY A 23 1.05 -16.40 1.83
CA GLY A 23 2.49 -16.15 1.75
C GLY A 23 2.96 -14.75 2.17
N GLY A 24 2.02 -13.84 2.46
CA GLY A 24 2.28 -12.40 2.61
C GLY A 24 2.44 -11.69 1.27
N ILE A 25 2.65 -10.36 1.28
CA ILE A 25 3.03 -9.60 0.07
C ILE A 25 4.32 -10.21 -0.49
N ASP A 26 4.26 -10.73 -1.71
CA ASP A 26 5.45 -11.19 -2.42
C ASP A 26 6.40 -10.02 -2.74
N TYR A 27 7.69 -10.31 -2.87
CA TYR A 27 8.70 -9.27 -3.06
C TYR A 27 8.45 -8.44 -4.33
N ASP A 28 7.96 -9.05 -5.42
CA ASP A 28 7.59 -8.37 -6.67
C ASP A 28 6.45 -7.36 -6.48
N THR A 29 5.42 -7.70 -5.70
CA THR A 29 4.33 -6.76 -5.36
C THR A 29 4.86 -5.61 -4.52
N LEU A 30 5.75 -5.89 -3.56
CA LEU A 30 6.38 -4.85 -2.74
C LEU A 30 7.29 -3.93 -3.57
N GLU A 31 8.01 -4.46 -4.55
CA GLU A 31 8.83 -3.68 -5.49
C GLU A 31 7.95 -2.78 -6.39
N THR A 32 6.88 -3.33 -6.94
CA THR A 32 5.92 -2.61 -7.79
C THR A 32 5.28 -1.46 -7.02
N LEU A 33 4.84 -1.75 -5.79
CA LEU A 33 4.34 -0.75 -4.86
C LEU A 33 5.42 0.31 -4.53
N HIS A 34 6.66 -0.10 -4.27
CA HIS A 34 7.77 0.82 -3.97
C HIS A 34 8.03 1.82 -5.10
N ARG A 35 7.83 1.41 -6.36
CA ARG A 35 7.93 2.26 -7.55
C ARG A 35 6.73 3.21 -7.74
N GLY A 36 5.71 3.10 -6.89
CA GLY A 36 4.48 3.90 -6.98
C GLY A 36 3.49 3.37 -8.00
N ASP A 37 3.64 2.13 -8.47
CA ASP A 37 2.62 1.47 -9.26
C ASP A 37 1.53 0.96 -8.31
N VAL A 38 0.42 1.70 -8.30
CA VAL A 38 -0.71 1.50 -7.38
C VAL A 38 -1.99 1.15 -8.11
N HIS A 39 -1.90 0.85 -9.40
CA HIS A 39 -3.07 0.71 -10.28
C HIS A 39 -4.01 -0.41 -9.82
N GLU A 40 -3.45 -1.58 -9.47
CA GLU A 40 -4.22 -2.73 -8.97
C GLU A 40 -5.03 -2.39 -7.69
N TRP A 41 -4.45 -1.57 -6.81
CA TRP A 41 -5.07 -1.18 -5.54
C TRP A 41 -6.18 -0.15 -5.76
N VAL A 42 -5.97 0.77 -6.69
CA VAL A 42 -6.97 1.77 -7.11
C VAL A 42 -8.14 1.09 -7.81
N GLU A 43 -7.89 0.16 -8.73
CA GLU A 43 -8.92 -0.61 -9.41
C GLU A 43 -9.77 -1.41 -8.41
N ALA A 44 -9.15 -2.06 -7.43
CA ALA A 44 -9.88 -2.74 -6.36
C ALA A 44 -10.74 -1.78 -5.51
N LEU A 45 -10.26 -0.56 -5.22
CA LEU A 45 -11.08 0.46 -4.55
C LEU A 45 -12.29 0.86 -5.40
N GLU A 46 -12.12 1.08 -6.70
CA GLU A 46 -13.21 1.42 -7.61
C GLU A 46 -14.25 0.31 -7.69
N HIS A 47 -13.81 -0.95 -7.78
CA HIS A 47 -14.68 -2.12 -7.82
C HIS A 47 -15.43 -2.37 -6.50
N SER A 48 -14.86 -1.95 -5.37
CA SER A 48 -15.53 -2.08 -4.07
C SER A 48 -16.80 -1.22 -3.96
N GLY A 49 -16.85 -0.11 -4.69
CA GLY A 49 -17.93 0.88 -4.59
C GLY A 49 -18.03 1.58 -3.23
N LEU A 50 -17.04 1.41 -2.34
CA LEU A 50 -17.03 1.95 -0.98
C LEU A 50 -16.65 3.44 -0.93
N PHE A 51 -15.97 3.92 -1.96
CA PHE A 51 -15.41 5.25 -2.04
C PHE A 51 -15.91 5.99 -3.28
N ASP A 52 -16.13 7.30 -3.14
CA ASP A 52 -16.40 8.16 -4.28
C ASP A 52 -15.13 8.40 -5.12
N ARG A 53 -15.33 8.69 -6.41
CA ARG A 53 -14.24 8.93 -7.37
C ARG A 53 -13.22 9.99 -6.93
N PRO A 54 -13.60 11.17 -6.39
CA PRO A 54 -12.59 12.13 -5.96
C PRO A 54 -11.75 11.64 -4.78
N THR A 55 -12.32 10.86 -3.86
CA THR A 55 -11.56 10.21 -2.77
C THR A 55 -10.55 9.20 -3.31
N ILE A 56 -10.94 8.38 -4.30
CA ILE A 56 -10.03 7.41 -4.93
C ILE A 56 -8.91 8.13 -5.68
N ALA A 57 -9.20 9.20 -6.42
CA ALA A 57 -8.19 9.97 -7.14
C ALA A 57 -7.19 10.67 -6.21
N ASP A 58 -7.66 11.17 -5.06
CA ASP A 58 -6.78 11.73 -4.03
C ASP A 58 -5.88 10.65 -3.41
N ALA A 59 -6.44 9.48 -3.09
CA ALA A 59 -5.68 8.34 -2.59
C ALA A 59 -4.59 7.90 -3.59
N GLU A 60 -4.94 7.76 -4.87
CA GLU A 60 -4.01 7.41 -5.95
C GLU A 60 -2.84 8.41 -6.01
N ALA A 61 -3.14 9.71 -6.00
CA ALA A 61 -2.10 10.74 -6.05
C ALA A 61 -1.19 10.70 -4.81
N GLN A 62 -1.76 10.50 -3.62
CA GLN A 62 -0.99 10.37 -2.39
C GLN A 62 -0.11 9.13 -2.40
N TRP A 63 -0.61 7.99 -2.86
CA TRP A 63 0.16 6.75 -2.89
C TRP A 63 1.25 6.74 -3.95
N LYS A 64 1.01 7.33 -5.13
CA LYS A 64 2.08 7.53 -6.12
C LYS A 64 3.21 8.40 -5.61
N HIS A 65 2.88 9.44 -4.82
CA HIS A 65 3.88 10.34 -4.25
C HIS A 65 4.56 9.77 -3.00
N ARG A 66 3.83 8.98 -2.21
CA ARG A 66 4.29 8.36 -0.97
C ARG A 66 3.80 6.92 -0.88
N PRO A 67 4.44 5.98 -1.58
CA PRO A 67 3.96 4.59 -1.64
C PRO A 67 3.98 3.89 -0.28
N ARG A 68 4.81 4.38 0.64
CA ARG A 68 4.86 3.92 2.02
C ARG A 68 3.51 4.05 2.75
N LEU A 69 2.69 5.05 2.40
CA LEU A 69 1.36 5.21 3.00
C LEU A 69 0.45 4.03 2.71
N LEU A 70 0.46 3.54 1.47
CA LEU A 70 -0.33 2.36 1.08
C LEU A 70 0.20 1.11 1.80
N LEU A 71 1.53 0.94 1.90
CA LEU A 71 2.11 -0.15 2.68
C LEU A 71 1.68 -0.12 4.16
N ASP A 72 1.70 1.05 4.80
CA ASP A 72 1.29 1.18 6.20
C ASP A 72 -0.21 0.81 6.38
N ILE A 73 -1.08 1.16 5.41
CA ILE A 73 -2.49 0.75 5.39
C ILE A 73 -2.62 -0.76 5.23
N LEU A 74 -1.90 -1.35 4.28
CA LEU A 74 -1.88 -2.79 4.02
C LEU A 74 -1.43 -3.62 5.23
N LEU A 75 -0.56 -3.04 6.06
CA LEU A 75 -0.02 -3.68 7.25
C LEU A 75 -0.80 -3.39 8.53
N LEU A 76 -1.92 -2.66 8.47
CA LEU A 76 -2.66 -2.21 9.65
C LEU A 76 -3.11 -3.38 10.54
N ASP A 77 -3.66 -4.44 9.94
CA ASP A 77 -4.14 -5.66 10.61
C ASP A 77 -3.14 -6.83 10.56
N ALA A 78 -1.98 -6.67 9.93
CA ALA A 78 -1.01 -7.75 9.78
C ALA A 78 -0.34 -8.15 11.11
N ASP A 79 0.05 -9.41 11.30
CA ASP A 79 0.84 -9.80 12.48
C ASP A 79 2.20 -9.08 12.53
N GLU A 80 2.77 -8.92 13.73
CA GLU A 80 4.06 -8.25 13.95
C GLU A 80 5.18 -8.82 13.07
N MET A 81 5.19 -10.14 12.86
CA MET A 81 6.18 -10.82 12.02
C MET A 81 6.08 -10.38 10.55
N THR A 82 4.87 -10.26 10.02
CA THR A 82 4.61 -9.79 8.65
C THR A 82 5.03 -8.33 8.51
N ARG A 83 4.68 -7.47 9.47
CA ARG A 83 5.10 -6.06 9.47
C ARG A 83 6.62 -5.93 9.41
N LYS A 84 7.34 -6.64 10.29
CA LYS A 84 8.81 -6.64 10.33
C LYS A 84 9.42 -7.12 9.02
N ARG A 85 8.85 -8.17 8.42
CA ARG A 85 9.34 -8.70 7.13
C ARG A 85 9.19 -7.67 6.00
N CYS A 86 8.02 -7.04 5.90
CA CYS A 86 7.76 -6.00 4.91
C CYS A 86 8.63 -4.77 5.13
N ASP A 87 8.84 -4.33 6.37
CA ASP A 87 9.73 -3.21 6.69
C ASP A 87 11.19 -3.48 6.31
N MET A 88 11.69 -4.69 6.56
CA MET A 88 13.04 -5.09 6.16
C MET A 88 13.19 -5.14 4.63
N ALA A 89 12.19 -5.66 3.93
CA ALA A 89 12.19 -5.71 2.47
C ALA A 89 12.10 -4.30 1.87
N TRP A 90 11.23 -3.43 2.39
CA TRP A 90 11.11 -2.03 1.99
C TRP A 90 12.41 -1.25 2.22
N SER A 91 13.03 -1.41 3.38
CA SER A 91 14.34 -0.81 3.69
C SER A 91 15.47 -1.32 2.79
N SER A 92 15.30 -2.50 2.20
CA SER A 92 16.25 -3.05 1.23
C SER A 92 16.01 -2.43 -0.15
N LEU A 93 14.76 -2.25 -0.56
CA LEU A 93 14.39 -1.51 -1.77
C LEU A 93 14.84 -0.04 -1.70
N ASP A 94 14.65 0.64 -0.57
CA ASP A 94 15.14 2.02 -0.36
C ASP A 94 16.66 2.15 -0.50
N ARG A 95 17.41 1.10 -0.18
CA ARG A 95 18.86 1.05 -0.37
C ARG A 95 19.27 0.76 -1.82
N LEU A 96 18.39 0.16 -2.62
CA LEU A 96 18.62 -0.17 -4.03
C LEU A 96 18.10 0.91 -4.99
N ALA A 97 17.10 1.69 -4.58
CA ALA A 97 16.57 2.85 -5.31
C ALA A 97 17.48 4.09 -5.46
N PRO A 98 18.58 4.33 -4.68
CA PRO A 98 19.37 5.56 -4.79
C PRO A 98 19.99 5.77 -6.18
N PHE A 99 20.11 4.71 -6.97
CA PHE A 99 20.71 4.74 -8.31
C PHE A 99 19.73 5.13 -9.43
N ALA A 100 18.43 5.23 -9.14
CA ALA A 100 17.40 5.56 -10.14
C ALA A 100 17.05 7.06 -10.20
N GLN A 101 17.49 7.88 -9.24
CA GLN A 101 17.27 9.34 -9.23
C GLN A 101 18.46 10.16 -9.77
N SER A 102 19.52 9.50 -10.25
CA SER A 102 20.63 10.16 -10.96
C SER A 102 20.53 9.84 -12.45
N GLY A 103 19.58 10.46 -13.15
CA GLY A 103 19.38 10.36 -14.59
C GLY A 103 18.54 11.50 -15.11
#